data_AF-A0A435FFC6-F1
#
_entry.id   AF-A0A435FFC6-F1
#
_cell.length_a   1.000
_cell.length_b   1.000
_cell.length_c   1.000
_cell.angle_alpha   90.00
_cell.angle_beta   90.00
_cell.angle_gamma   90.00
#
_symmetry.space_group_name_H-M   'P 1'
#
loop_
_entity.id
_entity.type
_entity.pdbx_description
1 polymer ?
#
loop_
_entity_poly.entity_id
_entity_poly.type
_entity_poly.pdbx_seq_one_letter_code
_entity_poly.pdbx_strand_id
1 'polypeptide(L)'
;MKKIAAILALSASTLGLSAGVSFADYTLNILHFNDWHSRIEGNNKYESTCSAEEETKGECIGGAGRLITAIAGERKKLEGQNVLLLNAGDSFQGSLFYTTYKGAVEEEFLNQIKPDAVTLGNHEFDDGETALVPYLDKAKFPIVSANVMPNDKSGASGKIKSSIVVEVGGQKIGIIGAVTNDTPELASPGPNIAIADDVKSITADVEKLKAQGINKIIAVTHIGYRRERDVIAKIPGIDVVVGGHSHTLLSNTDPKAEGPYPTMVDNPDGSKVPVVQAASYSKYLGEFKVVFDDNGVVKEASGAPIYLDKSITPDPTVLARIKELGAPIEALKNKEVAETTKAIDGSRENCRARECEMGNLVSDAILDRTKGQGVEIVISNGGGLRASIDQGTVTMGEVLTVLPFQNTLATFKISGKDLVAGLESGLSQVEDGAGRFPQVAGLKYSFDKSVAPNAGRVKSVEVMENGAWAPINPDKQYLVATNN
;
A
#
# COMPACT_ATOMS: atom_id res chain seq x y z
N MET A 1 -76.17 -66.01 -0.71
CA MET A 1 -76.30 -64.54 -0.64
C MET A 1 -75.54 -64.06 0.59
N LYS A 2 -74.32 -63.57 0.40
CA LYS A 2 -73.37 -63.20 1.46
C LYS A 2 -73.16 -61.66 1.49
N LYS A 3 -73.39 -61.08 2.68
CA LYS A 3 -72.68 -59.99 3.40
C LYS A 3 -71.28 -59.63 2.84
N ILE A 4 -70.66 -58.43 2.89
CA ILE A 4 -70.66 -57.23 3.78
C ILE A 4 -69.73 -56.18 3.07
N ALA A 5 -70.11 -54.92 2.88
CA ALA A 5 -69.68 -53.69 3.57
C ALA A 5 -68.55 -52.83 2.93
N ALA A 6 -68.85 -51.53 2.86
CA ALA A 6 -68.01 -50.33 3.02
C ALA A 6 -66.67 -50.22 2.28
N ILE A 7 -66.62 -49.30 1.30
CA ILE A 7 -65.37 -48.64 0.88
C ILE A 7 -65.58 -47.12 1.03
N LEU A 8 -64.93 -46.58 2.05
CA LEU A 8 -64.69 -45.16 2.29
C LEU A 8 -63.54 -44.66 1.40
N ALA A 9 -63.72 -43.43 0.93
CA ALA A 9 -62.77 -42.47 0.38
C ALA A 9 -61.27 -42.81 0.39
N LEU A 10 -60.63 -42.73 -0.77
CA LEU A 10 -59.20 -42.40 -0.89
C LEU A 10 -58.95 -41.57 -2.16
N SER A 11 -59.39 -40.31 -2.16
CA SER A 11 -58.83 -39.27 -3.01
C SER A 11 -57.52 -38.81 -2.37
N ALA A 12 -56.41 -39.42 -2.78
CA ALA A 12 -55.08 -39.00 -2.38
C ALA A 12 -54.74 -37.68 -3.09
N SER A 13 -54.95 -36.57 -2.38
CA SER A 13 -54.37 -35.28 -2.73
C SER A 13 -52.85 -35.37 -2.60
N THR A 14 -52.15 -35.59 -3.72
CA THR A 14 -50.74 -35.25 -3.83
C THR A 14 -50.62 -33.73 -3.89
N LEU A 15 -50.72 -33.07 -2.73
CA LEU A 15 -50.04 -31.79 -2.55
C LEU A 15 -48.55 -32.11 -2.58
N GLY A 16 -47.93 -31.94 -3.74
CA GLY A 16 -46.50 -31.73 -3.81
C GLY A 16 -46.19 -30.49 -2.99
N LEU A 17 -45.75 -30.69 -1.75
CA LEU A 17 -44.97 -29.70 -1.02
C LEU A 17 -43.67 -29.51 -1.82
N SER A 18 -43.73 -28.66 -2.85
CA SER A 18 -42.58 -27.87 -3.23
C SER A 18 -42.34 -26.92 -2.06
N ALA A 19 -41.70 -27.43 -1.01
CA ALA A 19 -40.97 -26.56 -0.10
C ALA A 19 -40.03 -25.78 -1.01
N GLY A 20 -40.36 -24.51 -1.27
CA GLY A 20 -39.40 -23.60 -1.86
C GLY A 20 -38.16 -23.73 -1.02
N VAL A 21 -37.07 -24.18 -1.64
CA VAL A 21 -35.79 -24.27 -0.96
C VAL A 21 -35.50 -22.85 -0.51
N SER A 22 -35.69 -22.59 0.79
CA SER A 22 -35.26 -21.34 1.39
C SER A 22 -33.74 -21.42 1.42
N PHE A 23 -33.11 -21.04 0.31
CA PHE A 23 -31.67 -20.88 0.28
C PHE A 23 -31.32 -19.71 1.21
N ALA A 24 -30.32 -19.94 2.06
CA ALA A 24 -29.93 -18.99 3.09
C ALA A 24 -28.86 -18.06 2.52
N ASP A 25 -28.92 -16.77 2.87
CA ASP A 25 -27.89 -15.79 2.54
C ASP A 25 -26.49 -16.34 2.85
N TYR A 26 -25.54 -16.16 1.92
CA TYR A 26 -24.17 -16.58 2.12
C TYR A 26 -23.36 -15.43 2.72
N THR A 27 -22.87 -15.63 3.94
CA THR A 27 -21.99 -14.67 4.62
C THR A 27 -20.53 -15.06 4.43
N LEU A 28 -19.71 -14.10 4.01
CA LEU A 28 -18.26 -14.24 3.88
C LEU A 28 -17.57 -13.13 4.69
N ASN A 29 -16.64 -13.51 5.55
CA ASN A 29 -15.75 -12.57 6.24
C ASN A 29 -14.45 -12.45 5.43
N ILE A 30 -13.99 -11.23 5.24
CA ILE A 30 -12.76 -10.93 4.52
C ILE A 30 -11.85 -10.15 5.45
N LEU A 31 -10.71 -10.76 5.77
CA LEU A 31 -9.56 -10.10 6.35
C LEU A 31 -8.67 -9.63 5.21
N HIS A 32 -8.14 -8.41 5.29
CA HIS A 32 -7.23 -7.92 4.27
C HIS A 32 -6.20 -6.91 4.79
N PHE A 33 -5.10 -6.81 4.05
CA PHE A 33 -4.08 -5.79 4.26
C PHE A 33 -3.40 -5.48 2.93
N ASN A 34 -2.80 -4.31 2.84
CA ASN A 34 -2.21 -3.76 1.64
C ASN A 34 -1.01 -2.88 2.01
N ASP A 35 -0.11 -2.62 1.07
CA ASP A 35 0.98 -1.66 1.22
C ASP A 35 1.81 -1.92 2.49
N TRP A 36 2.14 -3.20 2.70
CA TRP A 36 2.89 -3.61 3.89
C TRP A 36 4.30 -3.03 3.90
N HIS A 37 4.89 -2.82 2.71
CA HIS A 37 6.17 -2.15 2.49
C HIS A 37 7.26 -2.55 3.48
N SER A 38 7.51 -3.86 3.57
CA SER A 38 8.61 -4.40 4.36
C SER A 38 8.61 -3.91 5.82
N ARG A 39 7.44 -3.54 6.38
CA ARG A 39 7.31 -3.23 7.81
C ARG A 39 7.29 -4.52 8.62
N ILE A 40 8.43 -5.21 8.57
CA ILE A 40 8.73 -6.43 9.28
C ILE A 40 8.74 -6.14 10.78
N GLU A 41 9.45 -5.08 11.16
CA GLU A 41 9.43 -4.51 12.49
C GLU A 41 8.18 -3.64 12.71
N GLY A 42 7.81 -3.42 13.97
CA GLY A 42 6.76 -2.46 14.32
C GLY A 42 7.16 -1.04 13.93
N ASN A 43 6.16 -0.20 13.70
CA ASN A 43 6.33 1.22 13.37
C ASN A 43 6.00 2.10 14.58
N ASN A 44 6.54 3.31 14.64
CA ASN A 44 6.07 4.35 15.55
C ASN A 44 5.04 5.26 14.85
N LYS A 45 4.57 6.30 15.56
CA LYS A 45 3.59 7.26 15.04
C LYS A 45 4.06 8.09 13.83
N TYR A 46 5.35 8.01 13.48
CA TYR A 46 5.94 8.67 12.31
C TYR A 46 6.21 7.68 11.18
N GLU A 47 5.72 6.45 11.29
CA GLU A 47 5.89 5.41 10.27
C GLU A 47 7.37 5.03 10.03
N SER A 48 8.20 5.20 11.06
CA SER A 48 9.57 4.68 11.13
C SER A 48 9.61 3.39 11.95
N THR A 49 10.67 2.59 11.75
CA THR A 49 10.99 1.45 12.64
C THR A 49 10.91 1.90 14.10
N CYS A 50 10.12 1.17 14.87
CA CYS A 50 9.89 1.44 16.27
C CYS A 50 11.06 0.91 17.12
N SER A 51 11.53 1.72 18.05
CA SER A 51 12.58 1.34 18.99
C SER A 51 12.04 0.47 20.13
N ALA A 52 12.93 -0.27 20.79
CA ALA A 52 12.59 -1.03 21.99
C ALA A 52 12.07 -0.14 23.15
N GLU A 53 12.50 1.12 23.21
CA GLU A 53 12.02 2.09 24.19
C GLU A 53 10.56 2.49 23.90
N GLU A 54 10.25 2.80 22.64
CA GLU A 54 8.87 3.09 22.19
C GLU A 54 7.96 1.87 22.40
N GLU A 55 8.45 0.65 22.17
CA GLU A 55 7.71 -0.59 22.43
C GLU A 55 7.36 -0.73 23.91
N THR A 56 8.32 -0.44 24.80
CA THR A 56 8.10 -0.44 26.26
C THR A 56 7.07 0.59 26.69
N LYS A 57 7.00 1.74 26.01
CA LYS A 57 5.98 2.79 26.24
C LYS A 57 4.63 2.44 25.60
N GLY A 58 4.55 1.37 24.81
CA GLY A 58 3.36 0.99 24.06
C GLY A 58 3.03 1.97 22.93
N GLU A 59 4.06 2.56 22.32
CA GLU A 59 3.94 3.54 21.22
C GLU A 59 4.10 2.89 19.84
N CYS A 60 4.49 1.61 19.78
CA CYS A 60 4.62 0.86 18.54
C CYS A 60 3.29 0.29 18.03
N ILE A 61 3.20 0.20 16.70
CA ILE A 61 2.06 -0.32 15.97
C ILE A 61 2.50 -1.23 14.83
N GLY A 62 1.64 -2.15 14.40
CA GLY A 62 1.91 -3.05 13.27
C GLY A 62 3.16 -3.90 13.44
N GLY A 63 3.83 -4.19 12.32
CA GLY A 63 4.92 -5.16 12.24
C GLY A 63 4.41 -6.58 12.02
N ALA A 64 5.26 -7.47 11.50
CA ALA A 64 4.88 -8.87 11.23
C ALA A 64 4.34 -9.56 12.50
N GLY A 65 4.96 -9.28 13.66
CA GLY A 65 4.58 -9.88 14.94
C GLY A 65 3.15 -9.56 15.36
N ARG A 66 2.72 -8.29 15.30
CA ARG A 66 1.33 -7.91 15.65
C ARG A 66 0.35 -8.33 14.57
N LEU A 67 0.71 -8.18 13.29
CA LEU A 67 -0.14 -8.57 12.18
C LEU A 67 -0.48 -10.07 12.22
N ILE A 68 0.52 -10.93 12.45
CA ILE A 68 0.32 -12.38 12.59
C ILE A 68 -0.56 -12.70 13.80
N THR A 69 -0.32 -12.08 14.96
CA THR A 69 -1.19 -12.27 16.14
C THR A 69 -2.63 -11.84 15.86
N ALA A 70 -2.82 -10.67 15.24
CA ALA A 70 -4.14 -10.12 14.95
C ALA A 70 -4.92 -11.05 14.02
N ILE A 71 -4.31 -11.48 12.91
CA ILE A 71 -4.91 -12.40 11.94
C ILE A 71 -5.27 -13.74 12.61
N ALA A 72 -4.37 -14.29 13.44
CA ALA A 72 -4.65 -15.52 14.19
C ALA A 72 -5.82 -15.35 15.17
N GLY A 73 -5.89 -14.20 15.84
CA GLY A 73 -6.99 -13.81 16.73
C GLY A 73 -8.33 -13.74 16.01
N GLU A 74 -8.39 -13.02 14.88
CA GLU A 74 -9.62 -12.88 14.09
C GLU A 74 -10.05 -14.22 13.48
N ARG A 75 -9.12 -15.00 12.90
CA ARG A 75 -9.43 -16.36 12.41
C ARG A 75 -10.03 -17.25 13.48
N LYS A 76 -9.56 -17.14 14.74
CA LYS A 76 -10.11 -17.88 15.87
C LYS A 76 -11.52 -17.40 16.26
N LYS A 77 -11.78 -16.09 16.25
CA LYS A 77 -13.13 -15.56 16.50
C LYS A 77 -14.14 -15.97 15.42
N LEU A 78 -13.66 -16.11 14.19
CA LEU A 78 -14.43 -16.51 13.02
C LEU A 78 -14.42 -18.03 12.79
N GLU A 79 -13.99 -18.83 13.76
CA GLU A 79 -13.98 -20.30 13.65
C GLU A 79 -15.39 -20.83 13.36
N GLY A 80 -15.49 -21.73 12.38
CA GLY A 80 -16.78 -22.26 11.89
C GLY A 80 -17.54 -21.33 10.92
N GLN A 81 -16.99 -20.16 10.60
CA GLN A 81 -17.52 -19.24 9.58
C GLN A 81 -16.71 -19.30 8.28
N ASN A 82 -17.22 -18.65 7.25
CA ASN A 82 -16.52 -18.48 5.97
C ASN A 82 -15.56 -17.30 6.07
N VAL A 83 -14.27 -17.54 5.85
CA VAL A 83 -13.23 -16.50 5.98
C VAL A 83 -12.26 -16.60 4.81
N LEU A 84 -11.89 -15.44 4.26
CA LEU A 84 -10.74 -15.27 3.38
C LEU A 84 -9.78 -14.23 3.95
N LEU A 85 -8.49 -14.44 3.75
CA LEU A 85 -7.43 -13.47 4.01
C LEU A 85 -6.77 -13.06 2.69
N LEU A 86 -6.80 -11.78 2.38
CA LEU A 86 -6.32 -11.25 1.10
C LEU A 86 -5.21 -10.21 1.32
N ASN A 87 -4.19 -10.22 0.46
CA ASN A 87 -3.17 -9.16 0.42
C ASN A 87 -3.27 -8.43 -0.92
N ALA A 88 -3.41 -7.11 -0.86
CA ALA A 88 -3.60 -6.27 -2.05
C ALA A 88 -2.29 -5.65 -2.60
N GLY A 89 -1.14 -6.33 -2.47
CA GLY A 89 0.13 -5.94 -3.07
C GLY A 89 1.00 -5.00 -2.22
N ASP A 90 2.19 -4.69 -2.75
CA ASP A 90 3.24 -3.87 -2.13
C ASP A 90 3.66 -4.37 -0.75
N SER A 91 4.05 -5.64 -0.72
CA SER A 91 4.80 -6.19 0.43
C SER A 91 6.28 -5.80 0.35
N PHE A 92 6.80 -5.55 -0.86
CA PHE A 92 8.17 -5.13 -1.13
C PHE A 92 8.42 -3.64 -0.83
N GLN A 93 9.71 -3.29 -0.80
CA GLN A 93 10.24 -1.95 -0.57
C GLN A 93 9.89 -1.36 0.81
N GLY A 94 10.59 -0.32 1.24
CA GLY A 94 10.16 0.50 2.39
C GLY A 94 10.89 0.23 3.70
N SER A 95 11.81 -0.74 3.76
CA SER A 95 12.70 -0.90 4.90
C SER A 95 14.08 -1.47 4.52
N LEU A 96 14.99 -1.49 5.49
CA LEU A 96 16.29 -2.14 5.34
C LEU A 96 16.19 -3.65 5.17
N PHE A 97 15.08 -4.28 5.62
CA PHE A 97 14.86 -5.70 5.37
C PHE A 97 14.74 -5.96 3.87
N TYR A 98 13.89 -5.22 3.16
CA TYR A 98 13.82 -5.35 1.70
C TYR A 98 15.16 -5.04 1.03
N THR A 99 15.83 -3.95 1.45
CA THR A 99 17.14 -3.58 0.88
C THR A 99 18.17 -4.70 1.01
N THR A 100 18.13 -5.44 2.12
CA THR A 100 19.10 -6.50 2.45
C THR A 100 18.71 -7.86 1.87
N TYR A 101 17.42 -8.21 1.92
CA TYR A 101 16.91 -9.55 1.64
C TYR A 101 16.10 -9.67 0.35
N LYS A 102 15.80 -8.55 -0.31
CA LYS A 102 15.22 -8.50 -1.66
C LYS A 102 13.96 -9.37 -1.82
N GLY A 103 13.02 -9.24 -0.89
CA GLY A 103 11.73 -9.94 -0.92
C GLY A 103 11.69 -11.26 -0.14
N ALA A 104 12.85 -11.81 0.26
CA ALA A 104 12.88 -13.12 0.93
C ALA A 104 12.28 -13.10 2.34
N VAL A 105 12.39 -11.99 3.07
CA VAL A 105 11.81 -11.87 4.42
C VAL A 105 10.31 -11.62 4.34
N GLU A 106 9.89 -10.81 3.38
CA GLU A 106 8.48 -10.56 3.05
C GLU A 106 7.78 -11.88 2.69
N GLU A 107 8.41 -12.69 1.82
CA GLU A 107 7.97 -14.04 1.48
C GLU A 107 7.86 -14.95 2.71
N GLU A 108 8.89 -14.99 3.56
CA GLU A 108 8.93 -15.87 4.74
C GLU A 108 7.74 -15.59 5.67
N PHE A 109 7.46 -14.32 5.96
CA PHE A 109 6.35 -13.94 6.83
C PHE A 109 4.99 -14.04 6.14
N LEU A 110 4.88 -13.74 4.85
CA LEU A 110 3.63 -14.00 4.12
C LEU A 110 3.28 -15.50 4.08
N ASN A 111 4.28 -16.37 3.96
CA ASN A 111 4.12 -17.81 4.07
C ASN A 111 3.64 -18.25 5.46
N GLN A 112 4.02 -17.53 6.52
CA GLN A 112 3.50 -17.74 7.87
C GLN A 112 2.07 -17.22 8.03
N ILE A 113 1.77 -16.05 7.45
CA ILE A 113 0.44 -15.41 7.44
C ILE A 113 -0.59 -16.28 6.70
N LYS A 114 -0.17 -16.95 5.61
CA LYS A 114 -1.01 -17.81 4.77
C LYS A 114 -2.23 -17.06 4.19
N PRO A 115 -2.02 -16.01 3.38
CA PRO A 115 -3.12 -15.40 2.65
C PRO A 115 -3.71 -16.39 1.63
N ASP A 116 -5.03 -16.32 1.44
CA ASP A 116 -5.77 -17.13 0.47
C ASP A 116 -5.57 -16.63 -0.97
N ALA A 117 -5.20 -15.35 -1.13
CA ALA A 117 -4.70 -14.79 -2.38
C ALA A 117 -3.87 -13.52 -2.11
N VAL A 118 -2.88 -13.30 -2.98
CA VAL A 118 -2.05 -12.08 -3.00
C VAL A 118 -2.05 -11.53 -4.42
N THR A 119 -2.36 -10.24 -4.60
CA THR A 119 -2.04 -9.55 -5.87
C THR A 119 -0.64 -8.95 -5.81
N LEU A 120 -0.06 -8.72 -6.99
CA LEU A 120 1.18 -7.95 -7.08
C LEU A 120 0.84 -6.45 -7.05
N GLY A 121 1.63 -5.69 -6.31
CA GLY A 121 1.73 -4.24 -6.39
C GLY A 121 2.89 -3.80 -7.28
N ASN A 122 3.08 -2.49 -7.43
CA ASN A 122 4.16 -1.99 -8.29
C ASN A 122 5.54 -2.27 -7.68
N HIS A 123 5.68 -2.24 -6.35
CA HIS A 123 6.98 -2.42 -5.70
C HIS A 123 7.48 -3.86 -5.73
N GLU A 124 6.63 -4.85 -6.04
CA GLU A 124 7.10 -6.21 -6.36
C GLU A 124 8.02 -6.26 -7.60
N PHE A 125 8.04 -5.20 -8.41
CA PHE A 125 8.85 -5.05 -9.61
C PHE A 125 10.06 -4.10 -9.44
N ASP A 126 10.35 -3.60 -8.24
CA ASP A 126 11.42 -2.61 -8.02
C ASP A 126 12.80 -3.10 -8.49
N ASP A 127 13.15 -4.34 -8.17
CA ASP A 127 14.38 -5.01 -8.60
C ASP A 127 14.14 -5.96 -9.80
N GLY A 128 13.01 -5.79 -10.48
CA GLY A 128 12.56 -6.61 -11.61
C GLY A 128 12.53 -8.10 -11.29
N GLU A 129 12.83 -8.93 -12.29
CA GLU A 129 12.83 -10.39 -12.15
C GLU A 129 13.83 -10.92 -11.10
N THR A 130 14.83 -10.13 -10.72
CA THR A 130 15.86 -10.53 -9.74
C THR A 130 15.30 -10.74 -8.34
N ALA A 131 14.33 -9.92 -7.93
CA ALA A 131 13.62 -10.10 -6.65
C ALA A 131 12.28 -10.81 -6.85
N LEU A 132 11.55 -10.51 -7.93
CA LEU A 132 10.24 -11.09 -8.19
C LEU A 132 10.30 -12.61 -8.34
N VAL A 133 11.18 -13.15 -9.18
CA VAL A 133 11.18 -14.60 -9.48
C VAL A 133 11.49 -15.44 -8.24
N PRO A 134 12.51 -15.14 -7.41
CA PRO A 134 12.74 -15.86 -6.16
C PRO A 134 11.56 -15.80 -5.17
N TYR A 135 10.84 -14.67 -5.13
CA TYR A 135 9.62 -14.54 -4.33
C TYR A 135 8.50 -15.45 -4.85
N LEU A 136 8.23 -15.42 -6.16
CA LEU A 136 7.25 -16.29 -6.81
C LEU A 136 7.57 -17.79 -6.60
N ASP A 137 8.84 -18.17 -6.61
CA ASP A 137 9.28 -19.55 -6.44
C ASP A 137 9.07 -20.12 -5.04
N LYS A 138 9.06 -19.26 -4.02
CA LYS A 138 8.95 -19.67 -2.62
C LYS A 138 7.57 -19.38 -2.01
N ALA A 139 6.75 -18.57 -2.68
CA ALA A 139 5.39 -18.30 -2.27
C ALA A 139 4.56 -19.60 -2.12
N LYS A 140 3.94 -19.78 -0.96
CA LYS A 140 3.05 -20.92 -0.63
C LYS A 140 1.57 -20.53 -0.68
N PHE A 141 1.29 -19.37 -1.24
CA PHE A 141 -0.02 -18.78 -1.45
C PHE A 141 -0.18 -18.46 -2.94
N PRO A 142 -1.41 -18.43 -3.47
CA PRO A 142 -1.61 -18.12 -4.87
C PRO A 142 -1.40 -16.61 -5.11
N ILE A 143 -0.63 -16.31 -6.15
CA ILE A 143 -0.40 -14.95 -6.63
C ILE A 143 -1.26 -14.73 -7.87
N VAL A 144 -2.08 -13.69 -7.82
CA VAL A 144 -3.02 -13.33 -8.89
C VAL A 144 -2.72 -11.96 -9.47
N SER A 145 -2.67 -11.84 -10.80
CA SER A 145 -2.69 -10.56 -11.50
C SER A 145 -3.06 -10.78 -12.97
N ALA A 146 -4.22 -10.29 -13.37
CA ALA A 146 -4.79 -10.49 -14.70
C ALA A 146 -4.10 -9.66 -15.79
N ASN A 147 -3.39 -8.60 -15.40
CA ASN A 147 -2.75 -7.69 -16.33
C ASN A 147 -1.21 -7.72 -16.27
N VAL A 148 -0.61 -8.60 -15.48
CA VAL A 148 0.82 -8.90 -15.55
C VAL A 148 1.04 -10.02 -16.56
N MET A 149 1.77 -9.73 -17.62
CA MET A 149 1.94 -10.61 -18.79
C MET A 149 3.43 -10.97 -19.00
N PRO A 150 3.97 -11.96 -18.27
CA PRO A 150 5.29 -12.51 -18.54
C PRO A 150 5.30 -13.24 -19.89
N ASN A 151 6.31 -12.98 -20.71
CA ASN A 151 6.54 -13.76 -21.93
C ASN A 151 7.38 -15.02 -21.65
N ASP A 152 7.60 -15.87 -22.67
CA ASP A 152 8.35 -17.14 -22.53
C ASP A 152 9.81 -17.00 -22.07
N LYS A 153 10.39 -15.80 -22.13
CA LYS A 153 11.75 -15.52 -21.64
C LYS A 153 11.77 -15.12 -20.16
N SER A 154 10.62 -14.78 -19.58
CA SER A 154 10.53 -14.38 -18.17
C SER A 154 10.55 -15.61 -17.26
N GLY A 155 11.32 -15.51 -16.17
CA GLY A 155 11.30 -16.49 -15.09
C GLY A 155 10.00 -16.49 -14.28
N ALA A 156 9.12 -15.50 -14.49
CA ALA A 156 7.78 -15.43 -13.90
C ALA A 156 6.70 -16.15 -14.74
N SER A 157 7.05 -16.63 -15.95
CA SER A 157 6.09 -17.33 -16.82
C SER A 157 5.47 -18.55 -16.13
N GLY A 158 4.13 -18.61 -16.13
CA GLY A 158 3.35 -19.67 -15.48
C GLY A 158 3.27 -19.61 -13.95
N LYS A 159 3.91 -18.63 -13.30
CA LYS A 159 3.91 -18.48 -11.83
C LYS A 159 2.85 -17.51 -11.30
N ILE A 160 2.34 -16.64 -12.17
CA ILE A 160 1.29 -15.67 -11.85
C ILE A 160 0.01 -16.11 -12.57
N LYS A 161 -1.08 -16.28 -11.82
CA LYS A 161 -2.38 -16.61 -12.40
C LYS A 161 -3.15 -15.32 -12.65
N SER A 162 -3.99 -15.26 -13.67
CA SER A 162 -4.85 -14.09 -13.88
C SER A 162 -5.94 -14.00 -12.80
N SER A 163 -6.58 -15.14 -12.57
CA SER A 163 -7.59 -15.37 -11.54
C SER A 163 -7.45 -16.76 -10.90
N ILE A 164 -8.07 -16.95 -9.75
CA ILE A 164 -8.28 -18.26 -9.12
C ILE A 164 -9.74 -18.45 -8.70
N VAL A 165 -10.09 -19.69 -8.37
CA VAL A 165 -11.38 -20.04 -7.77
C VAL A 165 -11.08 -20.75 -6.46
N VAL A 166 -11.66 -20.25 -5.37
CA VAL A 166 -11.56 -20.84 -4.04
C VAL A 166 -12.93 -21.35 -3.60
N GLU A 167 -12.95 -22.44 -2.84
CA GLU A 167 -14.19 -22.99 -2.27
C GLU A 167 -14.24 -22.68 -0.77
N VAL A 168 -15.26 -21.95 -0.33
CA VAL A 168 -15.44 -21.55 1.07
C VAL A 168 -16.90 -21.78 1.46
N GLY A 169 -17.14 -22.63 2.45
CA GLY A 169 -18.51 -22.96 2.89
C GLY A 169 -19.37 -23.60 1.79
N GLY A 170 -18.76 -24.38 0.88
CA GLY A 170 -19.45 -25.00 -0.25
C GLY A 170 -19.83 -24.05 -1.39
N GLN A 171 -19.40 -22.79 -1.35
CA GLN A 171 -19.56 -21.82 -2.42
C GLN A 171 -18.23 -21.59 -3.15
N LYS A 172 -18.29 -21.41 -4.47
CA LYS A 172 -17.14 -21.04 -5.30
C LYS A 172 -17.04 -19.52 -5.40
N ILE A 173 -15.87 -18.99 -5.09
CA ILE A 173 -15.56 -17.55 -5.16
C ILE A 173 -14.42 -17.36 -6.16
N GLY A 174 -14.64 -16.52 -7.16
CA GLY A 174 -13.61 -16.08 -8.09
C GLY A 174 -12.79 -14.95 -7.48
N ILE A 175 -11.48 -15.00 -7.63
CA ILE A 175 -10.57 -13.93 -7.19
C ILE A 175 -9.72 -13.53 -8.39
N ILE A 176 -9.79 -12.25 -8.77
CA ILE A 176 -9.05 -11.66 -9.88
C ILE A 176 -8.05 -10.67 -9.32
N GLY A 177 -6.79 -10.78 -9.73
CA GLY A 177 -5.75 -9.81 -9.35
C GLY A 177 -5.57 -8.73 -10.40
N ALA A 178 -5.02 -7.57 -10.03
CA ALA A 178 -4.45 -6.62 -10.99
C ALA A 178 -3.51 -5.63 -10.30
N VAL A 179 -2.59 -5.06 -11.09
CA VAL A 179 -1.66 -4.00 -10.68
C VAL A 179 -1.88 -2.74 -11.52
N THR A 180 -1.54 -1.57 -10.99
CA THR A 180 -1.65 -0.28 -11.71
C THR A 180 -0.97 -0.32 -13.08
N ASN A 181 -1.59 0.32 -14.09
CA ASN A 181 -0.99 0.45 -15.42
C ASN A 181 0.31 1.28 -15.40
N ASP A 182 0.53 2.05 -14.35
CA ASP A 182 1.69 2.93 -14.19
C ASP A 182 2.93 2.18 -13.68
N THR A 183 2.86 0.87 -13.38
CA THR A 183 3.99 0.08 -12.89
C THR A 183 5.28 0.22 -13.70
N PRO A 184 5.28 0.28 -15.05
CA PRO A 184 6.51 0.51 -15.83
C PRO A 184 7.17 1.87 -15.60
N GLU A 185 6.42 2.86 -15.10
CA GLU A 185 6.92 4.18 -14.72
C GLU A 185 7.35 4.23 -13.24
N LEU A 186 6.63 3.49 -12.39
CA LEU A 186 6.83 3.48 -10.94
C LEU A 186 7.92 2.50 -10.48
N ALA A 187 8.18 1.44 -11.23
CA ALA A 187 9.08 0.34 -10.88
C ALA A 187 9.84 -0.17 -12.11
N SER A 188 10.45 -1.36 -12.02
CA SER A 188 11.33 -1.92 -13.06
C SER A 188 10.92 -3.34 -13.49
N PRO A 189 9.71 -3.56 -14.06
CA PRO A 189 9.25 -4.88 -14.48
C PRO A 189 10.16 -5.56 -15.52
N GLY A 190 10.97 -4.77 -16.24
CA GLY A 190 11.92 -5.25 -17.23
C GLY A 190 11.28 -5.56 -18.59
N PRO A 191 12.08 -6.01 -19.57
CA PRO A 191 11.63 -6.15 -20.96
C PRO A 191 10.75 -7.39 -21.22
N ASN A 192 10.69 -8.34 -20.27
CA ASN A 192 10.00 -9.61 -20.46
C ASN A 192 8.62 -9.69 -19.82
N ILE A 193 8.23 -8.66 -19.05
CA ILE A 193 6.94 -8.59 -18.37
C ILE A 193 6.24 -7.31 -18.85
N ALA A 194 5.13 -7.48 -19.57
CA ALA A 194 4.27 -6.36 -19.96
C ALA A 194 3.16 -6.16 -18.93
N ILE A 195 2.76 -4.90 -18.71
CA ILE A 195 1.58 -4.55 -17.91
C ILE A 195 0.48 -4.14 -18.89
N ALA A 196 -0.56 -4.99 -19.00
CA ALA A 196 -1.71 -4.75 -19.85
C ALA A 196 -2.73 -3.81 -19.17
N ASP A 197 -3.71 -3.33 -19.94
CA ASP A 197 -4.83 -2.55 -19.43
C ASP A 197 -5.61 -3.33 -18.36
N ASP A 198 -5.78 -2.73 -17.19
CA ASP A 198 -6.34 -3.39 -16.00
C ASP A 198 -7.83 -3.71 -16.20
N VAL A 199 -8.62 -2.76 -16.69
CA VAL A 199 -10.06 -2.89 -16.93
C VAL A 199 -10.34 -4.00 -17.92
N LYS A 200 -9.63 -4.01 -19.06
CA LYS A 200 -9.79 -5.03 -20.10
C LYS A 200 -9.44 -6.42 -19.58
N SER A 201 -8.32 -6.55 -18.87
CA SER A 201 -7.88 -7.82 -18.30
C SER A 201 -8.85 -8.34 -17.23
N ILE A 202 -9.29 -7.49 -16.30
CA ILE A 202 -10.26 -7.87 -15.27
C ILE A 202 -11.60 -8.28 -15.91
N THR A 203 -12.09 -7.50 -16.87
CA THR A 203 -13.36 -7.80 -17.56
C THR A 203 -13.32 -9.17 -18.23
N ALA A 204 -12.21 -9.51 -18.91
CA ALA A 204 -12.06 -10.82 -19.55
C ALA A 204 -12.08 -11.98 -18.53
N ASP A 205 -11.45 -11.81 -17.37
CA ASP A 205 -11.49 -12.82 -16.31
C ASP A 205 -12.86 -12.93 -15.64
N VAL A 206 -13.59 -11.82 -15.47
CA VAL A 206 -14.99 -11.84 -15.02
C VAL A 206 -15.84 -12.69 -15.96
N GLU A 207 -15.78 -12.45 -17.26
CA GLU A 207 -16.52 -13.22 -18.26
C GLU A 207 -16.17 -14.71 -18.20
N LYS A 208 -14.88 -15.04 -18.09
CA LYS A 208 -14.39 -16.41 -17.97
C LYS A 208 -14.88 -17.12 -16.69
N LEU A 209 -14.93 -16.42 -15.56
CA LEU A 209 -15.43 -16.97 -14.29
C LEU A 209 -16.95 -17.16 -14.34
N LYS A 210 -17.70 -16.19 -14.88
CA LYS A 210 -19.16 -16.31 -15.05
C LYS A 210 -19.53 -17.45 -16.01
N ALA A 211 -18.75 -17.68 -17.07
CA ALA A 211 -18.93 -18.82 -17.96
C ALA A 211 -18.73 -20.18 -17.26
N GLN A 212 -18.02 -20.21 -16.13
CA GLN A 212 -17.86 -21.39 -15.27
C GLN A 212 -18.98 -21.52 -14.22
N GLY A 213 -19.98 -20.64 -14.24
CA GLY A 213 -21.08 -20.61 -13.28
C GLY A 213 -20.71 -19.95 -11.93
N ILE A 214 -19.61 -19.21 -11.86
CA ILE A 214 -19.20 -18.49 -10.66
C ILE A 214 -19.95 -17.15 -10.62
N ASN A 215 -20.60 -16.88 -9.49
CA ASN A 215 -21.45 -15.71 -9.29
C ASN A 215 -21.01 -14.82 -8.12
N LYS A 216 -19.84 -15.05 -7.56
CA LYS A 216 -19.21 -14.24 -6.51
C LYS A 216 -17.77 -13.98 -6.93
N ILE A 217 -17.45 -12.74 -7.29
CA ILE A 217 -16.14 -12.36 -7.84
C ILE A 217 -15.57 -11.19 -7.05
N ILE A 218 -14.38 -11.40 -6.51
CA ILE A 218 -13.60 -10.42 -5.75
C ILE A 218 -12.45 -9.94 -6.64
N ALA A 219 -12.35 -8.63 -6.86
CA ALA A 219 -11.16 -8.00 -7.40
C ALA A 219 -10.21 -7.65 -6.25
N VAL A 220 -9.01 -8.23 -6.24
CA VAL A 220 -7.93 -7.88 -5.30
C VAL A 220 -6.89 -7.10 -6.10
N THR A 221 -6.85 -5.79 -5.94
CA THR A 221 -6.11 -4.91 -6.87
C THR A 221 -5.14 -4.00 -6.15
N HIS A 222 -4.08 -3.62 -6.85
CA HIS A 222 -3.11 -2.64 -6.40
C HIS A 222 -3.09 -1.44 -7.37
N ILE A 223 -4.19 -0.68 -7.39
CA ILE A 223 -4.47 0.31 -8.44
C ILE A 223 -4.82 1.70 -7.86
N GLY A 224 -5.17 1.77 -6.57
CA GLY A 224 -5.45 3.03 -5.88
C GLY A 224 -6.95 3.30 -5.75
N TYR A 225 -7.35 3.73 -4.54
CA TYR A 225 -8.74 3.81 -4.08
C TYR A 225 -9.69 4.53 -5.04
N ARG A 226 -9.26 5.65 -5.63
CA ARG A 226 -10.10 6.42 -6.55
C ARG A 226 -10.41 5.65 -7.83
N ARG A 227 -9.41 5.00 -8.43
CA ARG A 227 -9.60 4.20 -9.65
C ARG A 227 -10.35 2.91 -9.33
N GLU A 228 -10.09 2.30 -8.18
CA GLU A 228 -10.84 1.15 -7.67
C GLU A 228 -12.34 1.47 -7.51
N ARG A 229 -12.66 2.61 -6.90
CA ARG A 229 -14.04 3.08 -6.72
C ARG A 229 -14.70 3.52 -8.03
N ASP A 230 -14.00 4.31 -8.83
CA ASP A 230 -14.63 5.02 -9.95
C ASP A 230 -14.65 4.20 -11.24
N VAL A 231 -13.80 3.17 -11.34
CA VAL A 231 -13.60 2.35 -12.54
C VAL A 231 -13.77 0.86 -12.24
N ILE A 232 -12.95 0.26 -11.36
CA ILE A 232 -12.92 -1.20 -11.16
C ILE A 232 -14.23 -1.73 -10.56
N ALA A 233 -14.76 -1.06 -9.53
CA ALA A 233 -16.03 -1.41 -8.90
C ALA A 233 -17.25 -1.27 -9.83
N LYS A 234 -17.08 -0.63 -11.00
CA LYS A 234 -18.13 -0.47 -12.02
C LYS A 234 -18.00 -1.46 -13.17
N ILE A 235 -17.07 -2.41 -13.12
CA ILE A 235 -17.01 -3.52 -14.07
C ILE A 235 -18.17 -4.47 -13.74
N PRO A 236 -19.11 -4.73 -14.67
CA PRO A 236 -20.27 -5.59 -14.40
C PRO A 236 -19.86 -7.00 -13.99
N GLY A 237 -20.41 -7.50 -12.88
CA GLY A 237 -20.07 -8.81 -12.31
C GLY A 237 -18.87 -8.85 -11.36
N ILE A 238 -18.24 -7.72 -11.03
CA ILE A 238 -17.41 -7.61 -9.82
C ILE A 238 -18.34 -7.36 -8.63
N ASP A 239 -18.20 -8.16 -7.57
CA ASP A 239 -19.05 -8.06 -6.40
C ASP A 239 -18.34 -7.41 -5.20
N VAL A 240 -17.00 -7.46 -5.14
CA VAL A 240 -16.19 -6.87 -4.06
C VAL A 240 -14.87 -6.36 -4.64
N VAL A 241 -14.38 -5.21 -4.17
CA VAL A 241 -13.02 -4.72 -4.46
C VAL A 241 -12.23 -4.58 -3.16
N VAL A 242 -11.07 -5.26 -3.10
CA VAL A 242 -10.07 -5.14 -2.03
C VAL A 242 -8.81 -4.52 -2.63
N GLY A 243 -8.49 -3.31 -2.19
CA GLY A 243 -7.53 -2.43 -2.86
C GLY A 243 -6.23 -2.16 -2.12
N GLY A 244 -5.32 -1.47 -2.79
CA GLY A 244 -4.04 -0.96 -2.26
C GLY A 244 -3.53 0.26 -3.02
N HIS A 245 -2.22 0.53 -2.97
CA HIS A 245 -1.46 1.56 -3.71
C HIS A 245 -1.57 2.98 -3.15
N SER A 246 -2.78 3.45 -2.85
CA SER A 246 -3.00 4.85 -2.42
C SER A 246 -2.89 5.07 -0.91
N HIS A 247 -2.57 4.01 -0.15
CA HIS A 247 -2.45 4.02 1.32
C HIS A 247 -3.71 4.52 2.02
N THR A 248 -4.88 4.33 1.40
CA THR A 248 -6.11 5.01 1.84
C THR A 248 -6.63 4.37 3.13
N LEU A 249 -6.77 5.19 4.17
CA LEU A 249 -7.56 4.83 5.34
C LEU A 249 -9.04 5.09 5.05
N LEU A 250 -9.84 4.03 5.11
CA LEU A 250 -11.29 4.10 5.11
C LEU A 250 -11.81 3.79 6.51
N SER A 251 -12.73 4.60 7.01
CA SER A 251 -13.29 4.44 8.35
C SER A 251 -14.64 5.11 8.46
N ASN A 252 -15.53 4.55 9.29
CA ASN A 252 -16.81 5.18 9.63
C ASN A 252 -16.72 6.08 10.87
N THR A 253 -15.56 6.12 11.54
CA THR A 253 -15.38 6.83 12.82
C THR A 253 -14.20 7.81 12.83
N ASP A 254 -13.22 7.66 11.94
CA ASP A 254 -12.10 8.59 11.84
C ASP A 254 -12.43 9.75 10.88
N PRO A 255 -12.50 11.00 11.36
CA PRO A 255 -12.78 12.16 10.50
C PRO A 255 -11.69 12.46 9.46
N LYS A 256 -10.51 11.85 9.58
CA LYS A 256 -9.41 11.97 8.60
C LYS A 256 -9.44 10.89 7.52
N ALA A 257 -10.33 9.90 7.62
CA ALA A 257 -10.47 8.88 6.59
C ALA A 257 -10.97 9.49 5.27
N GLU A 258 -10.49 8.97 4.14
CA GLU A 258 -10.88 9.48 2.81
C GLU A 258 -12.32 9.07 2.44
N GLY A 259 -12.85 8.01 3.06
CA GLY A 259 -14.20 7.51 2.83
C GLY A 259 -14.67 6.49 3.87
N PRO A 260 -15.96 6.07 3.79
CA PRO A 260 -16.52 5.08 4.69
C PRO A 260 -15.93 3.68 4.41
N TYR A 261 -16.03 2.80 5.41
CA TYR A 261 -15.58 1.42 5.31
C TYR A 261 -16.76 0.43 5.49
N PRO A 262 -17.09 -0.39 4.47
CA PRO A 262 -16.65 -0.26 3.08
C PRO A 262 -17.25 0.99 2.40
N THR A 263 -16.62 1.44 1.33
CA THR A 263 -17.25 2.41 0.42
C THR A 263 -18.17 1.65 -0.53
N MET A 264 -19.48 1.87 -0.43
CA MET A 264 -20.47 1.23 -1.31
C MET A 264 -20.58 2.01 -2.64
N VAL A 265 -20.31 1.34 -3.75
CA VAL A 265 -20.35 1.90 -5.11
C VAL A 265 -21.51 1.30 -5.89
N ASP A 266 -22.28 2.13 -6.60
CA ASP A 266 -23.30 1.65 -7.52
C ASP A 266 -22.65 1.13 -8.83
N ASN A 267 -22.92 -0.13 -9.18
CA ASN A 267 -22.45 -0.74 -10.42
C ASN A 267 -23.48 -0.52 -11.54
N PRO A 268 -23.07 -0.31 -12.80
CA PRO A 268 -23.98 -0.20 -13.95
C PRO A 268 -24.98 -1.36 -14.13
N ASP A 269 -24.70 -2.54 -13.58
CA ASP A 269 -25.63 -3.69 -13.59
C ASP A 269 -26.75 -3.62 -12.53
N GLY A 270 -26.75 -2.57 -11.69
CA GLY A 270 -27.75 -2.31 -10.66
C GLY A 270 -27.39 -2.89 -9.28
N SER A 271 -26.28 -3.62 -9.16
CA SER A 271 -25.75 -4.08 -7.88
C SER A 271 -24.96 -2.99 -7.14
N LYS A 272 -24.60 -3.26 -5.87
CA LYS A 272 -23.68 -2.43 -5.10
C LYS A 272 -22.42 -3.20 -4.75
N VAL A 273 -21.27 -2.56 -4.93
CA VAL A 273 -19.95 -3.16 -4.73
C VAL A 273 -19.24 -2.46 -3.56
N PRO A 274 -18.94 -3.17 -2.44
CA PRO A 274 -18.05 -2.65 -1.40
C PRO A 274 -16.61 -2.56 -1.92
N VAL A 275 -16.01 -1.39 -1.72
CA VAL A 275 -14.59 -1.10 -1.94
C VAL A 275 -13.92 -0.86 -0.59
N VAL A 276 -12.80 -1.57 -0.34
CA VAL A 276 -12.05 -1.48 0.93
C VAL A 276 -10.55 -1.29 0.70
N GLN A 277 -9.92 -0.56 1.61
CA GLN A 277 -8.47 -0.50 1.84
C GLN A 277 -8.21 -0.39 3.35
N ALA A 278 -7.01 -0.76 3.81
CA ALA A 278 -6.62 -0.78 5.22
C ALA A 278 -5.38 0.11 5.49
N ALA A 279 -5.36 1.33 4.93
CA ALA A 279 -4.23 2.25 4.99
C ALA A 279 -2.93 1.62 4.44
N SER A 280 -1.88 1.49 5.25
CA SER A 280 -0.57 0.95 4.86
C SER A 280 0.22 0.49 6.08
N TYR A 281 1.40 -0.10 5.84
CA TYR A 281 2.44 -0.38 6.84
C TYR A 281 2.01 -1.30 7.97
N SER A 282 0.97 -2.13 7.75
CA SER A 282 0.32 -2.93 8.79
C SER A 282 -0.16 -2.11 10.01
N LYS A 283 -0.44 -0.80 9.82
CA LYS A 283 -1.09 0.01 10.87
C LYS A 283 -2.46 -0.56 11.22
N TYR A 284 -3.13 -1.13 10.22
CA TYR A 284 -4.43 -1.75 10.37
C TYR A 284 -4.47 -3.14 9.73
N LEU A 285 -5.34 -4.00 10.27
CA LEU A 285 -5.88 -5.18 9.59
C LEU A 285 -7.32 -4.86 9.18
N GLY A 286 -7.62 -4.86 7.89
CA GLY A 286 -8.98 -4.72 7.41
C GLY A 286 -9.81 -5.94 7.78
N GLU A 287 -10.99 -5.74 8.36
CA GLU A 287 -11.98 -6.80 8.61
C GLU A 287 -13.35 -6.32 8.14
N PHE A 288 -13.98 -7.06 7.23
CA PHE A 288 -15.39 -6.82 6.91
C PHE A 288 -16.13 -8.11 6.58
N LYS A 289 -17.44 -8.05 6.78
CA LYS A 289 -18.39 -9.09 6.42
C LYS A 289 -19.18 -8.61 5.21
N VAL A 290 -19.33 -9.49 4.22
CA VAL A 290 -20.20 -9.30 3.06
C VAL A 290 -21.24 -10.43 3.03
N VAL A 291 -22.50 -10.06 2.78
CA VAL A 291 -23.64 -10.97 2.72
C VAL A 291 -24.15 -10.97 1.29
N PHE A 292 -24.16 -12.16 0.67
CA PHE A 292 -24.64 -12.38 -0.68
C PHE A 292 -26.02 -13.04 -0.66
N ASP A 293 -26.87 -12.67 -1.62
CA ASP A 293 -28.08 -13.40 -1.92
C ASP A 293 -27.79 -14.70 -2.71
N ASP A 294 -28.85 -15.45 -3.02
CA ASP A 294 -28.78 -16.71 -3.76
C ASP A 294 -28.21 -16.57 -5.18
N ASN A 295 -28.35 -15.38 -5.78
CA ASN A 295 -27.82 -15.07 -7.09
C ASN A 295 -26.34 -14.62 -7.04
N GLY A 296 -25.78 -14.48 -5.83
CA GLY A 296 -24.41 -14.00 -5.63
C GLY A 296 -24.30 -12.48 -5.60
N VAL A 297 -25.41 -11.75 -5.48
CA VAL A 297 -25.43 -10.29 -5.40
C VAL A 297 -25.26 -9.84 -3.96
N VAL A 298 -24.44 -8.81 -3.73
CA VAL A 298 -24.23 -8.23 -2.38
C VAL A 298 -25.52 -7.57 -1.86
N LYS A 299 -26.00 -8.04 -0.71
CA LYS A 299 -27.11 -7.44 0.06
C LYS A 299 -26.61 -6.43 1.09
N GLU A 300 -25.56 -6.79 1.81
CA GLU A 300 -25.00 -6.01 2.91
C GLU A 300 -23.49 -6.19 2.96
N ALA A 301 -22.77 -5.11 3.29
CA ALA A 301 -21.36 -5.18 3.63
C ALA A 301 -21.07 -4.21 4.78
N SER A 302 -20.37 -4.69 5.80
CA SER A 302 -20.12 -3.94 7.04
C SER A 302 -18.82 -4.40 7.70
N GLY A 303 -18.07 -3.48 8.29
CA GLY A 303 -16.86 -3.81 9.04
C GLY A 303 -16.12 -2.57 9.51
N ALA A 304 -14.88 -2.76 9.96
CA ALA A 304 -13.95 -1.69 10.26
C ALA A 304 -12.51 -2.22 10.20
N PRO A 305 -11.52 -1.37 9.85
CA PRO A 305 -10.12 -1.72 10.04
C PRO A 305 -9.77 -1.76 11.54
N ILE A 306 -9.07 -2.80 11.96
CA ILE A 306 -8.56 -3.00 13.32
C ILE A 306 -7.19 -2.34 13.44
N TYR A 307 -7.06 -1.35 14.32
CA TYR A 307 -5.77 -0.69 14.59
C TYR A 307 -4.83 -1.61 15.37
N LEU A 308 -3.62 -1.84 14.85
CA LEU A 308 -2.69 -2.83 15.41
C LEU A 308 -1.75 -2.20 16.45
N ASP A 309 -2.26 -1.83 17.62
CA ASP A 309 -1.48 -1.15 18.67
C ASP A 309 -0.99 -2.09 19.79
N LYS A 310 -0.65 -1.51 20.95
CA LYS A 310 -0.21 -2.22 22.15
C LYS A 310 -1.23 -3.20 22.74
N SER A 311 -2.50 -3.14 22.35
CA SER A 311 -3.52 -4.11 22.77
C SER A 311 -3.30 -5.49 22.13
N ILE A 312 -2.51 -5.56 21.06
CA ILE A 312 -2.16 -6.80 20.37
C ILE A 312 -0.72 -7.16 20.74
N THR A 313 -0.56 -8.24 21.50
CA THR A 313 0.76 -8.75 21.86
C THR A 313 1.43 -9.37 20.63
N PRO A 314 2.61 -8.88 20.19
CA PRO A 314 3.31 -9.48 19.06
C PRO A 314 3.75 -10.93 19.36
N ASP A 315 3.69 -11.79 18.34
CA ASP A 315 4.12 -13.19 18.47
C ASP A 315 5.62 -13.27 18.86
N PRO A 316 5.98 -13.91 19.99
CA PRO A 316 7.35 -13.94 20.48
C PRO A 316 8.31 -14.75 19.59
N THR A 317 7.83 -15.76 18.87
CA THR A 317 8.63 -16.52 17.91
C THR A 317 8.92 -15.68 16.68
N VAL A 318 7.94 -14.90 16.20
CA VAL A 318 8.13 -13.93 15.12
C VAL A 318 9.14 -12.87 15.53
N LEU A 319 9.01 -12.28 16.73
CA LEU A 319 9.98 -11.29 17.22
C LEU A 319 11.41 -11.83 17.32
N ALA A 320 11.58 -13.08 17.77
CA ALA A 320 12.89 -13.72 17.82
C ALA A 320 13.49 -13.87 16.41
N ARG A 321 12.66 -14.23 15.42
CA ARG A 321 13.08 -14.37 14.02
C ARG A 321 13.43 -13.02 13.39
N ILE A 322 12.64 -11.98 13.65
CA ILE A 322 12.94 -10.62 13.19
C ILE A 322 14.29 -10.16 13.75
N LYS A 323 14.57 -10.40 15.03
CA LYS A 323 15.85 -10.04 15.66
C LYS A 323 17.03 -10.77 15.01
N GLU A 324 16.88 -12.05 14.69
CA GLU A 324 17.91 -12.82 13.98
C GLU A 324 18.19 -12.23 12.59
N LEU A 325 17.14 -11.96 11.81
CA LEU A 325 17.23 -11.35 10.48
C LEU A 325 17.70 -9.88 10.54
N GLY A 326 17.51 -9.19 11.66
CA GLY A 326 18.00 -7.83 11.86
C GLY A 326 19.51 -7.74 12.11
N ALA A 327 20.15 -8.81 12.60
CA ALA A 327 21.57 -8.76 13.00
C ALA A 327 22.53 -8.37 11.84
N PRO A 328 22.38 -8.89 10.60
CA PRO A 328 23.19 -8.43 9.47
C PRO A 328 22.90 -6.98 9.07
N ILE A 329 21.67 -6.49 9.30
CA ILE A 329 21.29 -5.10 9.04
C ILE A 329 21.98 -4.17 10.03
N GLU A 330 22.08 -4.56 11.31
CA GLU A 330 22.86 -3.82 12.30
C GLU A 330 24.35 -3.78 11.93
N ALA A 331 24.91 -4.85 11.37
CA ALA A 331 26.27 -4.84 10.84
C ALA A 331 26.41 -3.88 9.64
N LEU A 332 25.40 -3.83 8.76
CA LEU A 332 25.35 -2.89 7.63
C LEU A 332 25.31 -1.44 8.10
N LYS A 333 24.58 -1.12 9.17
CA LYS A 333 24.58 0.22 9.77
C LYS A 333 25.98 0.65 10.22
N ASN A 334 26.83 -0.28 10.65
CA ASN A 334 28.22 0.00 11.03
C ASN A 334 29.18 0.11 9.84
N LYS A 335 28.72 -0.10 8.60
CA LYS A 335 29.58 0.01 7.41
C LYS A 335 29.97 1.46 7.17
N GLU A 336 31.26 1.70 7.03
CA GLU A 336 31.82 2.97 6.55
C GLU A 336 31.44 3.18 5.08
N VAL A 337 30.80 4.30 4.77
CA VAL A 337 30.27 4.62 3.42
C VAL A 337 30.89 5.85 2.81
N ALA A 338 31.43 6.75 3.63
CA ALA A 338 32.09 7.97 3.19
C ALA A 338 33.05 8.48 4.26
N GLU A 339 33.77 9.55 3.92
CA GLU A 339 34.53 10.36 4.86
C GLU A 339 34.21 11.82 4.56
N THR A 340 34.02 12.64 5.59
CA THR A 340 33.85 14.09 5.45
C THR A 340 34.99 14.84 6.13
N THR A 341 35.51 15.86 5.44
CA THR A 341 36.63 16.69 5.93
C THR A 341 36.20 17.72 6.98
N LYS A 342 34.89 17.93 7.16
CA LYS A 342 34.27 18.83 8.14
C LYS A 342 32.92 18.27 8.59
N ALA A 343 32.44 18.70 9.75
CA ALA A 343 31.08 18.38 10.16
C ALA A 343 30.05 18.94 9.16
N ILE A 344 28.99 18.17 8.91
CA ILE A 344 27.87 18.55 8.06
C ILE A 344 26.71 18.87 8.98
N ASP A 345 26.37 20.15 9.10
CA ASP A 345 25.31 20.61 9.99
C ASP A 345 23.92 20.22 9.44
N GLY A 346 23.21 19.42 10.23
CA GLY A 346 21.82 19.03 10.05
C GLY A 346 20.94 19.44 11.23
N SER A 347 21.39 20.43 12.03
CA SER A 347 20.69 20.85 13.24
C SER A 347 19.30 21.42 12.94
N ARG A 348 18.38 21.23 13.89
CA ARG A 348 17.01 21.74 13.81
C ARG A 348 17.01 23.26 13.64
N GLU A 349 17.88 23.93 14.39
CA GLU A 349 17.99 25.38 14.48
C GLU A 349 18.35 26.01 13.13
N ASN A 350 19.17 25.33 12.33
CA ASN A 350 19.57 25.81 11.01
C ASN A 350 18.64 25.29 9.92
N CYS A 351 18.49 23.98 9.77
CA CYS A 351 17.74 23.39 8.67
C CYS A 351 16.24 23.73 8.64
N ARG A 352 15.68 24.26 9.74
CA ARG A 352 14.28 24.71 9.81
C ARG A 352 14.10 26.23 9.76
N ALA A 353 15.17 26.99 9.60
CA ALA A 353 15.14 28.45 9.66
C ALA A 353 15.88 29.16 8.53
N ARG A 354 16.81 28.45 7.88
CA ARG A 354 17.69 28.90 6.79
C ARG A 354 18.20 27.71 5.98
N GLU A 355 18.91 28.00 4.89
CA GLU A 355 19.74 27.03 4.19
C GLU A 355 20.75 26.39 5.16
N CYS A 356 20.92 25.06 5.09
CA CYS A 356 21.87 24.31 5.89
C CYS A 356 22.66 23.31 5.04
N GLU A 357 23.86 22.95 5.50
CA GLU A 357 24.78 22.05 4.79
C GLU A 357 24.17 20.68 4.50
N MET A 358 23.45 20.09 5.47
CA MET A 358 22.75 18.82 5.26
C MET A 358 21.61 18.93 4.25
N GLY A 359 20.92 20.07 4.25
CA GLY A 359 19.83 20.35 3.30
C GLY A 359 20.32 20.38 1.86
N ASN A 360 21.48 21.00 1.64
CA ASN A 360 22.14 21.01 0.35
C ASN A 360 22.62 19.61 -0.03
N LEU A 361 23.34 18.91 0.85
CA LEU A 361 23.85 17.57 0.59
C LEU A 361 22.74 16.59 0.18
N VAL A 362 21.66 16.53 0.97
CA VAL A 362 20.54 15.61 0.69
C VAL A 362 19.79 16.03 -0.57
N SER A 363 19.49 17.31 -0.76
CA SER A 363 18.75 17.77 -1.95
C SER A 363 19.56 17.58 -3.23
N ASP A 364 20.88 17.81 -3.19
CA ASP A 364 21.78 17.54 -4.31
C ASP A 364 21.89 16.04 -4.61
N ALA A 365 21.95 15.18 -3.58
CA ALA A 365 21.94 13.73 -3.76
C ALA A 365 20.64 13.23 -4.40
N ILE A 366 19.49 13.78 -3.98
CA ILE A 366 18.18 13.48 -4.60
C ILE A 366 18.18 13.94 -6.07
N LEU A 367 18.67 15.14 -6.36
CA LEU A 367 18.74 15.67 -7.72
C LEU A 367 19.64 14.80 -8.59
N ASP A 368 20.83 14.43 -8.11
CA ASP A 368 21.75 13.56 -8.84
C ASP A 368 21.14 12.18 -9.14
N ARG A 369 20.43 11.60 -8.16
CA ARG A 369 19.76 10.29 -8.31
C ARG A 369 18.63 10.32 -9.32
N THR A 370 17.93 11.45 -9.44
CA THR A 370 16.71 11.60 -10.24
C THR A 370 16.91 12.33 -11.57
N LYS A 371 18.08 12.93 -11.81
CA LYS A 371 18.40 13.66 -13.06
C LYS A 371 18.15 12.86 -14.34
N GLY A 372 18.33 11.54 -14.30
CA GLY A 372 18.08 10.65 -15.43
C GLY A 372 16.61 10.56 -15.85
N GLN A 373 15.68 10.94 -14.96
CA GLN A 373 14.25 11.06 -15.24
C GLN A 373 13.90 12.45 -15.81
N GLY A 374 14.86 13.38 -15.86
CA GLY A 374 14.64 14.77 -16.24
C GLY A 374 14.20 15.68 -15.09
N VAL A 375 14.35 15.24 -13.83
CA VAL A 375 14.12 16.11 -12.66
C VAL A 375 15.16 17.23 -12.66
N GLU A 376 14.68 18.47 -12.50
CA GLU A 376 15.53 19.67 -12.50
C GLU A 376 15.53 20.38 -11.14
N ILE A 377 14.53 20.11 -10.30
CA ILE A 377 14.31 20.81 -9.03
C ILE A 377 14.03 19.77 -7.93
N VAL A 378 14.61 20.00 -6.76
CA VAL A 378 14.31 19.25 -5.54
C VAL A 378 13.83 20.20 -4.47
N ILE A 379 12.81 19.79 -3.72
CA ILE A 379 12.44 20.39 -2.45
C ILE A 379 12.49 19.30 -1.38
N SER A 380 13.18 19.58 -0.28
CA SER A 380 13.24 18.71 0.90
C SER A 380 12.84 19.52 2.12
N ASN A 381 11.92 19.02 2.94
CA ASN A 381 11.54 19.73 4.16
C ASN A 381 12.62 19.55 5.24
N GLY A 382 13.07 20.64 5.88
CA GLY A 382 14.12 20.59 6.92
C GLY A 382 13.76 19.77 8.16
N GLY A 383 12.48 19.44 8.35
CA GLY A 383 12.01 18.51 9.37
C GLY A 383 12.35 17.05 9.11
N GLY A 384 12.59 16.69 7.84
CA GLY A 384 13.03 15.37 7.38
C GLY A 384 14.49 15.08 7.72
N LEU A 385 15.30 16.13 7.94
CA LEU A 385 16.72 16.04 8.30
C LEU A 385 16.86 16.03 9.82
N ARG A 386 17.40 14.94 10.36
CA ARG A 386 17.26 14.63 11.80
C ARG A 386 18.53 14.68 12.62
N ALA A 387 19.69 14.71 11.96
CA ALA A 387 20.97 14.75 12.62
C ALA A 387 22.01 15.48 11.78
N SER A 388 23.05 15.95 12.46
CA SER A 388 24.31 16.33 11.84
C SER A 388 25.20 15.10 11.68
N ILE A 389 26.21 15.20 10.82
CA ILE A 389 27.29 14.22 10.71
C ILE A 389 28.59 14.88 11.12
N ASP A 390 29.35 14.25 12.01
CA ASP A 390 30.63 14.77 12.49
C ASP A 390 31.73 14.67 11.41
N GLN A 391 32.83 15.39 11.61
CA GLN A 391 34.00 15.24 10.77
C GLN A 391 34.59 13.82 10.90
N GLY A 392 35.02 13.24 9.77
CA GLY A 392 35.70 11.95 9.72
C GLY A 392 34.90 10.90 8.99
N THR A 393 35.10 9.64 9.37
CA THR A 393 34.40 8.49 8.80
C THR A 393 32.90 8.60 9.01
N VAL A 394 32.14 8.37 7.95
CA VAL A 394 30.67 8.35 7.95
C VAL A 394 30.20 6.92 7.73
N THR A 395 29.33 6.45 8.62
CA THR A 395 28.70 5.13 8.55
C THR A 395 27.32 5.18 7.91
N MET A 396 26.82 4.04 7.44
CA MET A 396 25.44 3.96 6.93
C MET A 396 24.42 4.23 8.04
N GLY A 397 24.72 3.88 9.29
CA GLY A 397 23.91 4.17 10.46
C GLY A 397 23.74 5.67 10.67
N GLU A 398 24.78 6.46 10.44
CA GLU A 398 24.68 7.92 10.47
C GLU A 398 23.82 8.47 9.34
N VAL A 399 23.96 7.96 8.10
CA VAL A 399 23.08 8.35 6.98
C VAL A 399 21.61 8.05 7.31
N LEU A 400 21.34 6.89 7.88
CA LEU A 400 20.00 6.49 8.33
C LEU A 400 19.52 7.30 9.55
N THR A 401 20.44 7.81 10.37
CA THR A 401 20.09 8.71 11.48
C THR A 401 19.71 10.10 10.98
N VAL A 402 20.34 10.58 9.90
CA VAL A 402 19.95 11.82 9.21
C VAL A 402 18.58 11.68 8.55
N LEU A 403 18.34 10.55 7.87
CA LEU A 403 17.12 10.22 7.12
C LEU A 403 16.40 9.01 7.76
N PRO A 404 15.89 9.12 9.00
CA PRO A 404 15.36 7.97 9.75
C PRO A 404 13.92 7.64 9.40
N PHE A 405 13.28 8.50 8.63
CA PHE A 405 12.00 8.22 8.02
C PHE A 405 12.32 7.43 6.75
N GLN A 406 11.77 6.23 6.63
CA GLN A 406 11.95 5.35 5.47
C GLN A 406 11.14 5.90 4.27
N ASN A 407 11.28 7.21 4.02
CA ASN A 407 10.64 7.93 2.94
C ASN A 407 11.22 7.48 1.61
N THR A 408 10.39 7.51 0.59
CA THR A 408 10.78 7.30 -0.79
C THR A 408 10.92 8.64 -1.51
N LEU A 409 11.58 8.63 -2.67
CA LEU A 409 11.67 9.80 -3.54
C LEU A 409 10.46 9.81 -4.47
N ALA A 410 9.62 10.84 -4.35
CA ALA A 410 8.50 11.07 -5.25
C ALA A 410 8.91 12.06 -6.34
N THR A 411 8.65 11.73 -7.61
CA THR A 411 8.85 12.62 -8.76
C THR A 411 7.51 12.95 -9.41
N PHE A 412 7.25 14.24 -9.67
CA PHE A 412 5.97 14.69 -10.20
C PHE A 412 6.09 16.02 -10.94
N LYS A 413 5.13 16.29 -11.83
CA LYS A 413 4.99 17.58 -12.50
C LYS A 413 4.14 18.53 -11.69
N ILE A 414 4.59 19.78 -11.56
CA ILE A 414 3.87 20.85 -10.86
C ILE A 414 3.99 22.17 -11.62
N SER A 415 2.96 23.01 -11.58
CA SER A 415 3.02 24.34 -12.17
C SER A 415 4.01 25.23 -11.39
N GLY A 416 4.65 26.18 -12.06
CA GLY A 416 5.53 27.16 -11.37
C GLY A 416 4.78 27.95 -10.29
N LYS A 417 3.49 28.26 -10.53
CA LYS A 417 2.61 28.90 -9.54
C LYS A 417 2.45 28.05 -8.28
N ASP A 418 2.14 26.76 -8.44
CA ASP A 418 1.92 25.87 -7.29
C ASP A 418 3.25 25.55 -6.59
N LEU A 419 4.37 25.53 -7.31
CA LEU A 419 5.70 25.42 -6.71
C LEU A 419 6.01 26.60 -5.79
N VAL A 420 5.73 27.84 -6.24
CA VAL A 420 5.87 29.05 -5.40
C VAL A 420 4.91 28.99 -4.20
N ALA A 421 3.67 28.54 -4.38
CA ALA A 421 2.74 28.35 -3.29
C ALA A 421 3.21 27.30 -2.27
N GLY A 422 3.89 26.25 -2.73
CA GLY A 422 4.56 25.27 -1.87
C GLY A 422 5.66 25.90 -1.02
N LEU A 423 6.51 26.75 -1.60
CA LEU A 423 7.54 27.49 -0.87
C LEU A 423 6.94 28.45 0.17
N GLU A 424 5.89 29.19 -0.19
CA GLU A 424 5.13 30.04 0.75
C GLU A 424 4.62 29.23 1.95
N SER A 425 4.00 28.08 1.67
CA SER A 425 3.52 27.16 2.71
C SER A 425 4.66 26.65 3.60
N GLY A 426 5.80 26.29 3.01
CA GLY A 426 6.99 25.85 3.74
C GLY A 426 7.59 26.93 4.64
N LEU A 427 7.43 28.21 4.28
CA LEU A 427 7.93 29.35 5.07
C LEU A 427 6.93 29.87 6.09
N SER A 428 5.70 29.34 6.13
CA SER A 428 4.59 29.91 6.91
C SER A 428 4.72 29.76 8.44
N GLN A 429 5.64 28.93 8.92
CA GLN A 429 5.91 28.69 10.35
C GLN A 429 7.42 28.66 10.66
N VAL A 430 8.20 29.46 9.93
CA VAL A 430 9.66 29.50 10.10
C VAL A 430 10.06 30.04 11.47
N GLU A 431 9.27 30.96 12.03
CA GLU A 431 9.48 31.53 13.37
C GLU A 431 9.29 30.50 14.49
N ASP A 432 8.43 29.50 14.26
CA ASP A 432 8.15 28.41 15.21
C ASP A 432 9.18 27.27 15.10
N GLY A 433 10.14 27.36 14.17
CA GLY A 433 11.09 26.28 13.87
C GLY A 433 10.38 25.00 13.42
N ALA A 434 9.27 25.15 12.69
CA ALA A 434 8.49 24.04 12.15
C ALA A 434 9.30 23.29 11.07
N GLY A 435 9.10 21.97 10.97
CA GLY A 435 9.85 21.12 10.04
C GLY A 435 9.55 21.31 8.55
N ARG A 436 8.83 22.35 8.18
CA ARG A 436 8.33 22.61 6.82
C ARG A 436 9.21 23.53 5.99
N PHE A 437 10.26 24.10 6.58
CA PHE A 437 11.19 24.97 5.87
C PHE A 437 11.80 24.25 4.65
N PRO A 438 11.73 24.82 3.44
CA PRO A 438 12.18 24.14 2.22
C PRO A 438 13.69 24.30 2.01
N GLN A 439 14.41 23.20 2.14
CA GLN A 439 15.74 23.01 1.55
C GLN A 439 15.56 22.67 0.07
N VAL A 440 16.47 23.07 -0.80
CA VAL A 440 16.26 22.99 -2.25
C VAL A 440 17.54 22.61 -3.00
N ALA A 441 17.38 22.00 -4.18
CA ALA A 441 18.41 21.90 -5.20
C ALA A 441 17.81 22.26 -6.57
N GLY A 442 18.63 22.83 -7.47
CA GLY A 442 18.15 23.26 -8.80
C GLY A 442 17.23 24.49 -8.82
N LEU A 443 17.04 25.14 -7.67
CA LEU A 443 16.20 26.32 -7.48
C LEU A 443 16.88 27.29 -6.50
N LYS A 444 16.69 28.60 -6.71
CA LYS A 444 17.03 29.65 -5.76
C LYS A 444 15.76 30.39 -5.36
N TYR A 445 15.66 30.78 -4.10
CA TYR A 445 14.60 31.66 -3.67
C TYR A 445 15.07 32.65 -2.61
N SER A 446 14.37 33.79 -2.52
CA SER A 446 14.51 34.74 -1.42
C SER A 446 13.16 34.96 -0.76
N PHE A 447 13.18 35.31 0.52
CA PHE A 447 11.96 35.57 1.29
C PHE A 447 12.18 36.62 2.36
N ASP A 448 11.09 37.25 2.79
CA ASP A 448 11.08 38.31 3.80
C ASP A 448 10.29 37.89 5.03
N LYS A 449 11.00 37.56 6.12
CA LYS A 449 10.40 37.14 7.40
C LYS A 449 9.48 38.20 8.01
N SER A 450 9.62 39.48 7.67
CA SER A 450 8.74 40.53 8.17
C SER A 450 7.34 40.49 7.57
N VAL A 451 7.17 39.83 6.43
CA VAL A 451 5.87 39.63 5.79
C VAL A 451 5.14 38.47 6.45
N ALA A 452 3.85 38.65 6.74
CA ALA A 452 3.03 37.62 7.37
C ALA A 452 3.01 36.31 6.53
N PRO A 453 2.86 35.15 7.18
CA PRO A 453 2.72 33.87 6.51
C PRO A 453 1.64 33.88 5.40
N ASN A 454 1.96 33.31 4.24
CA ASN A 454 1.09 33.24 3.06
C ASN A 454 0.63 34.61 2.50
N ALA A 455 1.31 35.70 2.85
CA ALA A 455 1.01 37.06 2.38
C ALA A 455 2.04 37.59 1.36
N GLY A 456 2.67 36.70 0.59
CA GLY A 456 3.75 37.05 -0.35
C GLY A 456 5.10 37.17 0.35
N ARG A 457 5.41 36.20 1.21
CA ARG A 457 6.67 36.10 1.96
C ARG A 457 7.82 35.75 1.03
N VAL A 458 7.59 34.93 0.00
CA VAL A 458 8.54 34.64 -1.08
C VAL A 458 8.66 35.88 -1.98
N LYS A 459 9.90 36.32 -2.23
CA LYS A 459 10.21 37.56 -2.98
C LYS A 459 10.76 37.31 -4.36
N SER A 460 11.54 36.25 -4.52
CA SER A 460 12.00 35.78 -5.83
C SER A 460 12.13 34.27 -5.80
N VAL A 461 11.88 33.66 -6.96
CA VAL A 461 12.19 32.26 -7.23
C VAL A 461 12.82 32.21 -8.61
N GLU A 462 14.02 31.65 -8.68
CA GLU A 462 14.78 31.50 -9.90
C GLU A 462 15.11 30.03 -10.14
N VAL A 463 15.04 29.62 -11.40
CA VAL A 463 15.32 28.26 -11.87
C VAL A 463 16.33 28.34 -13.01
N MET A 464 17.09 27.25 -13.23
CA MET A 464 18.05 27.20 -14.33
C MET A 464 17.31 27.01 -15.66
N GLU A 465 17.40 27.98 -16.57
CA GLU A 465 16.90 27.88 -17.93
C GLU A 465 18.00 28.22 -18.93
N ASN A 466 18.25 27.33 -19.89
CA ASN A 466 19.28 27.53 -20.93
C ASN A 466 20.67 27.89 -20.38
N GLY A 467 21.02 27.33 -19.22
CA GLY A 467 22.31 27.58 -18.55
C GLY A 467 22.41 28.91 -17.80
N ALA A 468 21.30 29.63 -17.61
CA ALA A 468 21.25 30.86 -16.81
C ALA A 468 20.11 30.80 -15.78
N TRP A 469 20.30 31.47 -14.65
CA TRP A 469 19.22 31.66 -13.67
C TRP A 469 18.19 32.65 -14.23
N ALA A 470 16.93 32.22 -14.28
CA ALA A 470 15.82 33.03 -14.75
C ALA A 470 14.66 32.97 -13.75
N PRO A 471 13.82 34.02 -13.64
CA PRO A 471 12.61 33.98 -12.83
C PRO A 471 11.70 32.81 -13.23
N ILE A 472 11.11 32.15 -12.25
CA ILE A 472 10.20 31.03 -12.50
C ILE A 472 8.99 31.50 -13.33
N ASN A 473 8.60 30.70 -14.32
CA ASN A 473 7.39 30.93 -15.09
C ASN A 473 6.19 30.27 -14.38
N PRO A 474 5.17 31.04 -13.95
CA PRO A 474 4.05 30.50 -13.18
C PRO A 474 3.23 29.45 -13.94
N ASP A 475 3.16 29.54 -15.27
CA ASP A 475 2.33 28.68 -16.10
C ASP A 475 3.09 27.47 -16.67
N LYS A 476 4.42 27.43 -16.52
CA LYS A 476 5.26 26.31 -16.94
C LYS A 476 5.14 25.14 -15.96
N GLN A 477 5.12 23.92 -16.49
CA GLN A 477 5.23 22.70 -15.70
C GLN A 477 6.71 22.36 -15.46
N TYR A 478 7.07 22.09 -14.22
CA TYR A 478 8.40 21.68 -13.80
C TYR A 478 8.35 20.24 -13.28
N LEU A 479 9.37 19.44 -13.61
CA LEU A 479 9.53 18.11 -13.04
C LEU A 479 10.37 18.22 -11.76
N VAL A 480 9.74 17.89 -10.63
CA VAL A 480 10.27 18.09 -9.27
C VAL A 480 10.41 16.75 -8.57
N ALA A 481 11.42 16.61 -7.71
CA ALA A 481 11.49 15.54 -6.73
C ALA A 481 11.38 16.05 -5.28
N THR A 482 10.77 15.24 -4.41
CA THR A 482 10.68 15.47 -2.96
C THR A 482 10.70 14.13 -2.22
N ASN A 483 10.92 14.16 -0.92
CA ASN A 483 10.55 13.04 -0.05
C ASN A 483 9.02 12.98 0.13
N ASN A 484 8.46 11.77 0.19
CA ASN A 484 7.02 11.57 0.39
C ASN A 484 6.53 11.83 1.82
#